data_AF-A0A1B2HMV5-F1
#
_entry.id   AF-A0A1B2HMV5-F1
#
_cell.length_a   1.000
_cell.length_b   1.000
_cell.length_c   1.000
_cell.angle_alpha   90.00
_cell.angle_beta   90.00
_cell.angle_gamma   90.00
#
_symmetry.space_group_name_H-M   'P 1'
#
loop_
_entity.id
_entity.type
_entity.pdbx_description
1 polymer ?
#
loop_
_entity_poly.entity_id
_entity_poly.type
_entity_poly.pdbx_seq_one_letter_code
_entity_poly.pdbx_strand_id
1 'polypeptide(L)'
;MLFAATTSLALVGTASAADEKPAPVYTGAADTNESGVGVMACTGHAHSNKDTRTGPFFDGSNVNIRRGPHTACRSDGQGQLSHTVDYHCFGTGDSVTRNGVTYTTWTYLRDVTTGVQGWVSDAFLDLNPNGFRGSLVSC
;
A
#
# COMPACT_ATOMS: atom_id res chain seq x y z
N MET A 1 58.73 -44.29 -26.67
CA MET A 1 57.99 -43.01 -26.64
C MET A 1 56.86 -43.23 -25.64
N LEU A 2 56.86 -42.75 -24.39
CA LEU A 2 57.36 -41.49 -23.82
C LEU A 2 56.62 -40.29 -24.45
N PHE A 3 55.94 -39.37 -23.75
CA PHE A 3 55.75 -39.10 -22.30
C PHE A 3 54.23 -39.34 -21.93
N ALA A 4 53.60 -38.96 -20.81
CA ALA A 4 53.96 -38.21 -19.59
C ALA A 4 53.10 -38.72 -18.37
N ALA A 5 52.94 -37.93 -17.28
CA ALA A 5 52.11 -38.26 -16.11
C ALA A 5 51.57 -37.00 -15.37
N THR A 6 50.88 -37.21 -14.22
CA THR A 6 50.49 -36.21 -13.17
C THR A 6 49.29 -35.29 -13.51
N THR A 7 48.42 -34.83 -12.58
CA THR A 7 48.32 -34.99 -11.11
C THR A 7 46.86 -34.83 -10.63
N SER A 8 46.54 -35.35 -9.44
CA SER A 8 45.22 -35.23 -8.79
C SER A 8 44.93 -33.83 -8.24
N LEU A 9 43.63 -33.48 -8.10
CA LEU A 9 43.17 -32.56 -7.06
C LEU A 9 41.74 -32.91 -6.63
N ALA A 10 41.46 -32.88 -5.33
CA ALA A 10 40.12 -33.04 -4.76
C ALA A 10 39.84 -31.86 -3.84
N LEU A 11 38.63 -31.28 -3.91
CA LEU A 11 38.13 -30.34 -2.91
C LEU A 11 36.73 -30.73 -2.44
N VAL A 12 36.54 -30.58 -1.14
CA VAL A 12 35.26 -30.69 -0.42
C VAL A 12 34.65 -29.29 -0.33
N GLY A 13 33.32 -29.15 -0.45
CA GLY A 13 32.68 -27.85 -0.24
C GLY A 13 31.16 -27.86 -0.40
N THR A 14 30.45 -27.55 0.68
CA THR A 14 28.98 -27.41 0.75
C THR A 14 28.53 -25.96 0.56
N ALA A 15 27.41 -25.71 -0.12
CA ALA A 15 26.55 -24.57 0.16
C ALA A 15 25.14 -24.76 -0.43
N SER A 16 24.11 -24.65 0.39
CA SER A 16 22.74 -24.46 -0.08
C SER A 16 22.57 -23.02 -0.54
N ALA A 17 22.48 -22.79 -1.85
CA ALA A 17 21.93 -21.54 -2.36
C ALA A 17 20.40 -21.65 -2.27
N ALA A 18 19.81 -20.97 -1.29
CA ALA A 18 18.38 -20.70 -1.33
C ALA A 18 18.08 -19.88 -2.60
N ASP A 19 16.97 -20.16 -3.27
CA ASP A 19 16.47 -19.37 -4.38
C ASP A 19 16.03 -18.00 -3.81
N GLU A 20 16.98 -17.06 -3.76
CA GLU A 20 16.72 -15.72 -3.24
C GLU A 20 15.88 -14.95 -4.27
N LYS A 21 14.57 -15.17 -4.19
CA LYS A 21 13.54 -14.45 -4.95
C LYS A 21 13.93 -12.98 -4.99
N PRO A 22 14.24 -12.41 -6.18
CA PRO A 22 14.68 -11.02 -6.26
C PRO A 22 13.66 -10.11 -5.58
N ALA A 23 14.13 -9.36 -4.58
CA ALA A 23 13.31 -8.32 -3.97
C ALA A 23 12.85 -7.37 -5.09
N PRO A 24 11.57 -6.95 -5.11
CA PRO A 24 11.08 -6.06 -6.15
C PRO A 24 11.88 -4.76 -6.09
N VAL A 25 12.71 -4.53 -7.11
CA VAL A 25 13.41 -3.26 -7.28
C VAL A 25 12.33 -2.22 -7.58
N TYR A 26 11.91 -1.51 -6.54
CA TYR A 26 11.06 -0.33 -6.70
C TYR A 26 11.91 0.74 -7.37
N THR A 27 11.92 0.76 -8.70
CA THR A 27 12.46 1.86 -9.48
C THR A 27 11.58 3.07 -9.18
N GLY A 28 11.98 3.84 -8.16
CA GLY A 28 11.34 5.09 -7.81
C GLY A 28 11.42 6.05 -8.98
N ALA A 29 10.37 6.07 -9.81
CA ALA A 29 10.14 7.15 -10.74
C ALA A 29 10.14 8.44 -9.93
N ALA A 30 11.03 9.36 -10.28
CA ALA A 30 11.28 10.57 -9.50
C ALA A 30 9.97 11.30 -9.20
N ASP A 31 9.82 11.75 -7.95
CA ASP A 31 8.67 12.56 -7.54
C ASP A 31 8.63 13.84 -8.37
N THR A 32 7.73 13.88 -9.36
CA THR A 32 7.06 15.13 -9.71
C THR A 32 6.36 15.59 -8.43
N ASN A 33 6.96 16.57 -7.75
CA ASN A 33 6.46 17.13 -6.50
C ASN A 33 5.00 17.57 -6.66
N GLU A 34 4.06 16.74 -6.20
CA GLU A 34 2.62 17.07 -6.11
C GLU A 34 2.33 17.96 -4.88
N SER A 35 3.26 18.89 -4.62
CA SER A 35 3.23 19.87 -3.53
C SER A 35 2.32 21.04 -3.90
N GLY A 36 1.01 20.79 -3.83
CA GLY A 36 0.06 21.87 -3.64
C GLY A 36 0.13 22.37 -2.20
N VAL A 37 0.08 23.70 -2.00
CA VAL A 37 -0.31 24.29 -0.71
C VAL A 37 -1.74 24.79 -0.87
N GLY A 38 -2.70 24.05 -0.32
CA GLY A 38 -4.13 24.36 -0.44
C GLY A 38 -5.01 23.17 -0.06
N VAL A 39 -6.33 23.38 -0.05
CA VAL A 39 -7.34 22.37 0.34
C VAL A 39 -7.43 21.15 -0.59
N MET A 40 -6.73 21.16 -1.73
CA MET A 40 -6.59 20.06 -2.68
C MET A 40 -5.13 19.58 -2.81
N ALA A 41 -4.30 19.83 -1.79
CA ALA A 41 -2.92 19.35 -1.75
C ALA A 41 -2.86 17.82 -1.77
N CYS A 42 -1.83 17.23 -2.37
CA CYS A 42 -1.63 15.77 -2.36
C CYS A 42 -0.56 15.31 -1.38
N THR A 43 0.07 16.25 -0.67
CA THR A 43 1.09 16.02 0.35
C THR A 43 0.82 16.88 1.58
N GLY A 44 1.30 16.45 2.76
CA GLY A 44 1.19 17.23 4.00
C GLY A 44 -0.09 17.03 4.81
N HIS A 45 -0.96 16.10 4.40
CA HIS A 45 -2.11 15.68 5.20
C HIS A 45 -1.65 14.87 6.41
N ALA A 46 -1.96 15.36 7.62
CA ALA A 46 -1.59 14.71 8.86
C ALA A 46 -2.33 13.36 9.02
N HIS A 47 -1.59 12.33 9.43
CA HIS A 47 -2.14 11.02 9.76
C HIS A 47 -1.32 10.37 10.88
N SER A 48 -1.94 9.47 11.64
CA SER A 48 -1.28 8.68 12.68
C SER A 48 -2.10 7.44 12.98
N ASN A 49 -1.46 6.33 13.38
CA ASN A 49 -2.17 5.13 13.79
C ASN A 49 -2.83 5.37 15.17
N LYS A 50 -4.12 5.72 15.14
CA LYS A 50 -4.99 5.92 16.32
C LYS A 50 -6.13 4.90 16.37
N ASP A 51 -6.47 4.33 15.23
CA ASP A 51 -7.47 3.29 15.04
C ASP A 51 -6.76 1.95 14.85
N THR A 52 -7.07 0.93 15.65
CA THR A 52 -6.34 -0.35 15.62
C THR A 52 -7.11 -1.46 14.88
N ARG A 53 -8.11 -1.08 14.08
CA ARG A 53 -8.93 -2.03 13.32
C ARG A 53 -8.21 -2.49 12.06
N THR A 54 -7.97 -3.80 12.00
CA THR A 54 -7.46 -4.50 10.83
C THR A 54 -8.46 -5.52 10.28
N GLY A 55 -8.45 -5.75 8.97
CA GLY A 55 -9.33 -6.69 8.29
C GLY A 55 -9.36 -6.52 6.77
N PRO A 56 -10.06 -7.41 6.03
CA PRO A 56 -10.27 -7.28 4.59
C PRO A 56 -11.36 -6.25 4.30
N PHE A 57 -11.03 -4.97 4.42
CA PHE A 57 -12.02 -3.88 4.34
C PHE A 57 -12.11 -3.19 2.97
N PHE A 58 -11.40 -3.63 1.93
CA PHE A 58 -11.68 -3.16 0.57
C PHE A 58 -12.99 -3.75 0.07
N ASP A 59 -13.89 -2.92 -0.48
CA ASP A 59 -15.19 -3.38 -1.00
C ASP A 59 -15.19 -3.66 -2.51
N GLY A 60 -14.00 -3.73 -3.10
CA GLY A 60 -13.77 -3.96 -4.51
C GLY A 60 -12.30 -4.21 -4.82
N SER A 61 -12.03 -4.52 -6.09
CA SER A 61 -10.68 -4.69 -6.63
C SER A 61 -10.19 -3.41 -7.32
N ASN A 62 -8.87 -3.22 -7.34
CA ASN A 62 -8.19 -2.04 -7.90
C ASN A 62 -8.58 -0.72 -7.20
N VAL A 63 -8.80 -0.76 -5.88
CA VAL A 63 -9.12 0.42 -5.08
C VAL A 63 -7.87 1.27 -4.93
N ASN A 64 -7.89 2.49 -5.46
CA ASN A 64 -6.73 3.39 -5.45
C ASN A 64 -6.37 3.84 -4.02
N ILE A 65 -5.14 3.53 -3.59
CA ILE A 65 -4.54 4.03 -2.35
C ILE A 65 -3.70 5.26 -2.73
N ARG A 66 -4.12 6.45 -2.30
CA ARG A 66 -3.64 7.75 -2.80
C ARG A 66 -2.79 8.51 -1.81
N ARG A 67 -1.94 9.40 -2.33
CA ARG A 67 -1.04 10.22 -1.49
C ARG A 67 -1.76 11.25 -0.63
N GLY A 68 -2.88 11.77 -1.12
CA GLY A 68 -3.79 12.67 -0.41
C GLY A 68 -5.25 12.24 -0.53
N PRO A 69 -6.17 12.76 0.29
CA PRO A 69 -7.60 12.43 0.32
C PRO A 69 -8.37 13.12 -0.83
N HIS A 70 -7.85 13.04 -2.06
CA HIS A 70 -8.50 13.59 -3.24
C HIS A 70 -8.36 12.64 -4.44
N THR A 71 -9.41 12.56 -5.26
CA THR A 71 -9.42 11.77 -6.50
C THR A 71 -8.42 12.25 -7.56
N ALA A 72 -8.00 13.52 -7.49
CA ALA A 72 -6.95 14.08 -8.35
C ALA A 72 -5.55 13.56 -7.99
N CYS A 73 -5.28 13.29 -6.71
CA CYS A 73 -3.96 12.90 -6.24
C CYS A 73 -3.51 11.55 -6.79
N ARG A 74 -2.21 11.42 -7.09
CA ARG A 74 -1.62 10.17 -7.57
C ARG A 74 -1.95 8.98 -6.64
N SER A 75 -2.24 7.83 -7.26
CA SER A 75 -2.29 6.54 -6.57
C SER A 75 -0.86 6.02 -6.35
N ASP A 76 -0.49 5.78 -5.09
CA ASP A 76 0.79 5.18 -4.72
C ASP A 76 0.74 3.63 -4.79
N GLY A 77 -0.47 3.06 -4.75
CA GLY A 77 -0.74 1.66 -5.10
C GLY A 77 -2.24 1.36 -5.18
N GLN A 78 -2.61 0.07 -5.15
CA GLN A 78 -4.01 -0.38 -5.23
C GLN A 78 -4.31 -1.55 -4.30
N GLY A 79 -5.45 -1.46 -3.62
CA GLY A 79 -6.03 -2.53 -2.81
C GLY A 79 -6.89 -3.50 -3.62
N GLN A 80 -7.07 -4.71 -3.08
CA GLN A 80 -7.90 -5.77 -3.64
C GLN A 80 -8.82 -6.35 -2.56
N LEU A 81 -9.95 -6.95 -2.94
CA LEU A 81 -10.90 -7.63 -2.03
C LEU A 81 -10.25 -8.63 -1.05
N SER A 82 -9.16 -9.27 -1.47
CA SER A 82 -8.43 -10.26 -0.66
C SER A 82 -7.31 -9.67 0.21
N HIS A 83 -7.04 -8.36 0.13
CA HIS A 83 -5.99 -7.72 0.92
C HIS A 83 -6.52 -7.35 2.31
N THR A 84 -5.68 -7.55 3.32
CA THR A 84 -5.94 -7.05 4.67
C THR A 84 -5.37 -5.64 4.78
N VAL A 85 -6.11 -4.74 5.43
CA VAL A 85 -5.63 -3.39 5.79
C VAL A 85 -5.53 -3.23 7.30
N ASP A 86 -4.71 -2.27 7.73
CA ASP A 86 -4.69 -1.67 9.06
C ASP A 86 -5.14 -0.21 8.89
N TYR A 87 -6.26 0.18 9.50
CA TYR A 87 -6.69 1.57 9.50
C TYR A 87 -5.77 2.40 10.38
N HIS A 88 -5.61 3.70 10.11
CA HIS A 88 -4.86 4.61 10.97
C HIS A 88 -5.76 5.69 11.57
N CYS A 89 -6.41 6.48 10.72
CA CYS A 89 -7.37 7.53 11.08
C CYS A 89 -8.14 8.00 9.82
N PHE A 90 -9.24 8.75 9.99
CA PHE A 90 -9.95 9.40 8.87
C PHE A 90 -9.72 10.91 8.83
N GLY A 91 -9.88 11.48 7.64
CA GLY A 91 -9.88 12.92 7.37
C GLY A 91 -10.94 13.28 6.34
N THR A 92 -11.18 14.58 6.15
CA THR A 92 -12.08 15.10 5.11
C THR A 92 -11.32 15.34 3.82
N GLY A 93 -11.91 14.96 2.69
CA GLY A 93 -11.32 15.06 1.36
C GLY A 93 -12.30 15.60 0.31
N ASP A 94 -12.05 15.29 -0.96
CA ASP A 94 -13.05 15.55 -1.99
C ASP A 94 -14.23 14.56 -1.94
N SER A 95 -15.34 14.94 -2.56
CA SER A 95 -16.57 14.14 -2.57
C SER A 95 -16.49 13.00 -3.60
N VAL A 96 -16.71 11.77 -3.14
CA VAL A 96 -16.76 10.57 -3.99
C VAL A 96 -18.16 9.96 -3.92
N THR A 97 -18.83 9.84 -5.07
CA THR A 97 -20.15 9.21 -5.17
C THR A 97 -20.02 7.79 -5.72
N ARG A 98 -20.57 6.81 -5.01
CA ARG A 98 -20.69 5.41 -5.48
C ARG A 98 -22.06 4.86 -5.11
N ASN A 99 -22.69 4.16 -6.06
CA ASN A 99 -24.05 3.59 -5.90
C ASN A 99 -25.11 4.61 -5.42
N GLY A 100 -24.98 5.87 -5.83
CA GLY A 100 -25.88 6.97 -5.43
C GLY A 100 -25.61 7.58 -4.05
N VAL A 101 -24.64 7.08 -3.29
CA VAL A 101 -24.23 7.61 -1.98
C VAL A 101 -22.93 8.40 -2.12
N THR A 102 -22.88 9.61 -1.56
CA THR A 102 -21.70 10.49 -1.59
C THR A 102 -20.99 10.49 -0.24
N TYR A 103 -19.68 10.29 -0.29
CA TYR A 103 -18.78 10.28 0.87
C TYR A 103 -17.80 11.45 0.74
N THR A 104 -17.56 12.16 1.84
CA THR A 104 -16.55 13.23 1.95
C THR A 104 -15.38 12.84 2.84
N THR A 105 -15.43 11.67 3.45
CA THR A 105 -14.40 11.12 4.34
C THR A 105 -13.50 10.14 3.61
N TRP A 106 -12.23 10.19 3.99
CA TRP A 106 -11.16 9.36 3.47
C TRP A 106 -10.40 8.78 4.65
N THR A 107 -10.19 7.47 4.64
CA THR A 107 -9.41 6.77 5.65
C THR A 107 -7.96 6.65 5.21
N TYR A 108 -7.03 7.12 6.04
CA TYR A 108 -5.64 6.71 5.91
C TYR A 108 -5.51 5.28 6.42
N LEU A 109 -4.92 4.40 5.60
CA LEU A 109 -4.69 3.01 5.94
C LEU A 109 -3.35 2.51 5.40
N ARG A 110 -2.92 1.37 5.91
CA ARG A 110 -1.86 0.55 5.36
C ARG A 110 -2.45 -0.77 4.88
N ASP A 111 -2.30 -1.08 3.61
CA ASP A 111 -2.46 -2.43 3.10
C ASP A 111 -1.31 -3.29 3.66
N VAL A 112 -1.62 -4.23 4.56
CA VAL A 112 -0.60 -5.09 5.18
C VAL A 112 -0.22 -6.28 4.30
N THR A 113 -0.98 -6.54 3.23
CA THR A 113 -0.66 -7.56 2.21
C THR A 113 0.41 -7.06 1.23
N THR A 114 0.35 -5.79 0.82
CA THR A 114 1.33 -5.19 -0.12
C THR A 114 2.36 -4.26 0.54
N GLY A 115 2.06 -3.74 1.73
CA GLY A 115 2.85 -2.72 2.41
C GLY A 115 2.56 -1.28 1.97
N VAL A 116 1.71 -1.07 0.95
CA VAL A 116 1.31 0.26 0.47
C VAL A 116 0.47 0.97 1.54
N GLN A 117 0.66 2.28 1.70
CA GLN A 117 -0.11 3.10 2.63
C GLN A 117 -0.55 4.42 1.98
N GLY A 118 -1.67 4.97 2.44
CA GLY A 118 -2.24 6.21 1.91
C GLY A 118 -3.72 6.34 2.20
N TRP A 119 -4.34 7.33 1.56
CA TRP A 119 -5.75 7.67 1.69
C TRP A 119 -6.61 6.86 0.72
N VAL A 120 -7.69 6.29 1.24
CA VAL A 120 -8.74 5.60 0.46
C VAL A 120 -10.07 6.24 0.82
N SER A 121 -10.89 6.58 -0.17
CA SER A 121 -12.23 7.12 0.09
C SER A 121 -13.11 6.04 0.70
N ASP A 122 -13.87 6.39 1.73
CA ASP A 122 -14.75 5.43 2.43
C ASP A 122 -15.85 4.87 1.51
N ALA A 123 -16.08 5.49 0.34
CA ALA A 123 -16.90 4.97 -0.75
C ALA A 123 -16.46 3.59 -1.28
N PHE A 124 -15.19 3.21 -1.06
CA PHE A 124 -14.57 1.95 -1.50
C PHE A 124 -14.15 1.03 -0.34
N LEU A 125 -14.57 1.35 0.89
CA LEU A 125 -14.30 0.56 2.08
C LEU A 125 -15.59 -0.08 2.59
N ASP A 126 -15.52 -1.35 2.97
CA ASP A 126 -16.67 -2.10 3.47
C ASP A 126 -16.95 -1.80 4.95
N LEU A 127 -18.04 -2.35 5.48
CA LEU A 127 -18.42 -2.22 6.87
C LEU A 127 -17.37 -2.84 7.79
N ASN A 128 -16.77 -2.00 8.63
CA ASN A 128 -15.98 -2.41 9.77
C ASN A 128 -16.89 -3.05 10.85
N PRO A 129 -16.34 -3.70 11.90
CA PRO A 129 -17.14 -4.40 12.93
C PRO A 129 -18.17 -3.55 13.69
N ASN A 130 -18.12 -2.21 13.60
CA ASN A 130 -19.09 -1.30 14.19
C ASN A 130 -20.21 -0.87 13.21
N GLY A 131 -20.23 -1.41 11.98
CA GLY A 131 -21.24 -1.08 10.97
C GLY A 131 -21.01 0.23 10.20
N PHE A 132 -19.78 0.77 10.23
CA PHE A 132 -19.40 1.97 9.48
C PHE A 132 -18.35 1.65 8.42
N ARG A 133 -18.26 2.48 7.38
CA ARG A 133 -17.17 2.40 6.38
C ARG A 133 -15.98 3.22 6.88
N GLY A 134 -14.76 2.74 6.61
CA GLY A 134 -13.55 3.45 7.01
C GLY A 134 -13.25 3.48 8.52
N SER A 135 -12.40 4.43 8.90
CA SER A 135 -11.99 4.69 10.28
C SER A 135 -13.00 5.56 11.03
N LEU A 136 -13.14 5.31 12.34
CA LEU A 136 -13.98 6.08 13.28
C LEU A 136 -13.18 7.12 14.07
N VAL A 137 -11.85 7.15 13.93
CA VAL A 137 -10.97 8.02 14.72
C VAL A 137 -10.39 9.08 13.79
N SER A 138 -10.62 10.36 14.08
CA SER A 138 -10.09 11.42 13.22
C SER A 138 -8.57 11.48 13.32
N CYS A 139 -7.93 11.87 12.22
CA CYS A 139 -6.59 12.42 12.28
C CYS A 139 -6.60 13.74 13.11
#